data_AF-A0A507EGF4-F1
#
_entry.id   AF-A0A507EGF4-F1
#
_cell.length_a   1.000
_cell.length_b   1.000
_cell.length_c   1.000
_cell.angle_alpha   90.00
_cell.angle_beta   90.00
_cell.angle_gamma   90.00
#
_symmetry.space_group_name_H-M   'P 1'
#
loop_
_entity.id
_entity.type
_entity.pdbx_description
1 polymer ?
#
loop_
_entity_poly.entity_id
_entity_poly.type
_entity_poly.pdbx_seq_one_letter_code
_entity_poly.pdbx_strand_id
1 'polypeptide(L)'
;MSPPWSLALLLLSSLASLTSVLAQAAPSCPTTPQDPGCAAFRLSDANATAALDSLCAQMDGMPGCSIRKQCAAANPAAAAIPDPYCNPMSLLADICHVDMPTMADCKPYVSMCGSASTASTSLNLQCKEPTSAPIPALLTSKAATQNIHSICTEMSMPGCEACTINSPTDIYPRNNCDLIATYALLCKAMPDMKQCADWKTMCAATPGLSYCSSSSSTDPPVMKMFFHTGKS
;
A
#
# COMPACT_ATOMS: atom_id res chain seq x y z
N MET A 1 16.70 51.57 43.74
CA MET A 1 15.53 52.48 43.63
C MET A 1 14.42 51.67 42.99
N SER A 2 13.46 51.27 43.80
CA SER A 2 12.30 50.45 43.43
C SER A 2 11.05 51.34 43.41
N PRO A 3 10.07 51.10 42.53
CA PRO A 3 8.69 51.46 42.82
C PRO A 3 7.85 50.21 43.14
N PRO A 4 6.86 50.32 44.04
CA PRO A 4 5.90 49.27 44.34
C PRO A 4 4.55 49.58 43.66
N TRP A 5 3.48 48.79 43.95
CA TRP A 5 2.06 49.03 43.62
C TRP A 5 1.61 48.32 42.33
N SER A 6 0.46 47.65 42.20
CA SER A 6 -0.70 47.45 43.07
C SER A 6 -1.42 46.17 42.66
N LEU A 7 -1.92 45.44 43.67
CA LEU A 7 -2.97 44.44 43.53
C LEU A 7 -4.26 45.10 43.06
N ALA A 8 -4.86 44.58 41.99
CA ALA A 8 -6.28 44.77 41.68
C ALA A 8 -6.86 43.42 41.23
N LEU A 9 -7.43 42.69 42.20
CA LEU A 9 -8.33 41.57 41.96
C LEU A 9 -9.58 42.10 41.23
N LEU A 10 -9.84 41.60 40.03
CA LEU A 10 -11.17 41.61 39.43
C LEU A 10 -11.65 40.16 39.29
N LEU A 11 -12.48 39.77 40.24
CA LEU A 11 -13.34 38.60 40.19
C LEU A 11 -14.39 38.80 39.08
N LEU A 12 -14.18 38.17 37.92
CA LEU A 12 -15.28 37.85 37.00
C LEU A 12 -15.57 36.36 37.08
N SER A 13 -16.65 36.05 37.79
CA SER A 13 -17.29 34.74 37.86
C SER A 13 -17.99 34.43 36.53
N SER A 14 -17.26 33.82 35.60
CA SER A 14 -17.83 33.24 34.38
C SER A 14 -18.23 31.80 34.66
N LEU A 15 -19.55 31.54 34.73
CA LEU A 15 -20.14 30.20 34.72
C LEU A 15 -19.78 29.50 33.40
N ALA A 16 -18.63 28.81 33.37
CA ALA A 16 -18.28 27.89 32.32
C ALA A 16 -19.10 26.60 32.51
N SER A 17 -20.20 26.48 31.77
CA SER A 17 -20.95 25.24 31.63
C SER A 17 -20.02 24.15 31.08
N LEU A 18 -19.52 23.28 31.96
CA LEU A 18 -18.85 22.05 31.57
C LEU A 18 -19.90 21.10 30.95
N THR A 19 -20.20 21.29 29.67
CA THR A 19 -20.79 20.22 28.86
C THR A 19 -19.71 19.17 28.64
N SER A 20 -19.63 18.21 29.55
CA SER A 20 -18.88 16.97 29.38
C SER A 20 -19.45 16.23 28.17
N VAL A 21 -18.86 16.45 26.99
CA VAL A 21 -19.06 15.56 25.86
C VAL A 21 -18.43 14.24 26.26
N LEU A 22 -19.24 13.29 26.71
CA LEU A 22 -18.84 11.90 26.79
C LEU A 22 -18.37 11.52 25.39
N ALA A 23 -17.06 11.37 25.20
CA ALA A 23 -16.49 10.73 24.03
C ALA A 23 -16.98 9.29 24.05
N GLN A 24 -18.17 9.07 23.49
CA GLN A 24 -18.69 7.74 23.23
C GLN A 24 -17.64 7.06 22.37
N ALA A 25 -16.96 6.05 22.92
CA ALA A 25 -16.04 5.22 22.14
C ALA A 25 -16.80 4.81 20.88
N ALA A 26 -16.28 5.19 19.70
CA ALA A 26 -16.95 4.93 18.44
C ALA A 26 -17.30 3.43 18.41
N PRO A 27 -18.57 3.06 18.17
CA PRO A 27 -18.98 1.67 18.20
C PRO A 27 -18.07 0.90 17.24
N SER A 28 -17.32 -0.07 17.77
CA SER A 28 -16.53 -0.96 16.93
C SER A 28 -17.47 -1.58 15.89
N CYS A 29 -17.15 -1.45 14.60
CA CYS A 29 -17.93 -2.09 13.56
C CYS A 29 -18.07 -3.59 13.89
N PRO A 30 -19.30 -4.13 13.99
CA PRO A 30 -19.53 -5.55 14.18
C PRO A 30 -18.74 -6.41 13.18
N THR A 31 -18.59 -7.69 13.52
CA THR A 31 -17.63 -8.62 12.91
C THR A 31 -17.84 -8.90 11.41
N THR A 32 -18.91 -8.40 10.78
CA THR A 32 -19.25 -8.71 9.39
C THR A 32 -19.52 -7.46 8.54
N PRO A 33 -18.96 -7.35 7.33
CA PRO A 33 -19.12 -6.19 6.44
C PRO A 33 -20.57 -5.87 6.03
N GLN A 34 -21.46 -6.84 6.14
CA GLN A 34 -22.87 -6.73 5.77
C GLN A 34 -23.74 -6.19 6.91
N ASP A 35 -23.18 -5.96 8.09
CA ASP A 35 -23.95 -5.45 9.23
C ASP A 35 -24.32 -3.98 9.00
N PRO A 36 -25.62 -3.62 9.04
CA PRO A 36 -26.07 -2.23 8.91
C PRO A 36 -25.43 -1.29 9.93
N GLY A 37 -25.08 -1.78 11.12
CA GLY A 37 -24.38 -1.01 12.16
C GLY A 37 -22.96 -0.59 11.76
N CYS A 38 -22.35 -1.25 10.78
CA CYS A 38 -21.06 -0.87 10.21
C CYS A 38 -21.15 0.20 9.13
N ALA A 39 -22.34 0.53 8.62
CA ALA A 39 -22.47 1.39 7.43
C ALA A 39 -21.80 2.77 7.61
N ALA A 40 -21.94 3.36 8.80
CA ALA A 40 -21.40 4.67 9.15
C ALA A 40 -20.09 4.63 9.96
N PHE A 41 -19.59 3.45 10.31
CA PHE A 41 -18.31 3.32 11.01
C PHE A 41 -17.18 3.87 10.13
N ARG A 42 -16.19 4.54 10.73
CA ARG A 42 -15.00 5.01 10.01
C ARG A 42 -13.77 4.60 10.79
N LEU A 43 -12.85 3.93 10.10
CA LEU A 43 -11.50 3.74 10.59
C LEU A 43 -10.75 5.07 10.42
N SER A 44 -10.18 5.60 11.50
CA SER A 44 -9.40 6.83 11.42
C SER A 44 -8.08 6.60 10.71
N ASP A 45 -7.55 7.64 10.06
CA ASP A 45 -6.23 7.61 9.42
C ASP A 45 -5.12 7.21 10.41
N ALA A 46 -5.24 7.61 11.69
CA ALA A 46 -4.30 7.22 12.74
C ALA A 46 -4.31 5.71 13.00
N ASN A 47 -5.49 5.10 13.08
CA ASN A 47 -5.62 3.64 13.28
C ASN A 47 -5.19 2.88 12.02
N ALA A 48 -5.52 3.37 10.83
CA ALA A 48 -5.05 2.79 9.58
C ALA A 48 -3.52 2.86 9.46
N THR A 49 -2.92 4.00 9.81
CA THR A 49 -1.46 4.18 9.84
C THR A 49 -0.80 3.24 10.85
N ALA A 50 -1.37 3.09 12.05
CA ALA A 50 -0.83 2.17 13.05
C ALA A 50 -0.89 0.71 12.59
N ALA A 51 -1.98 0.30 11.92
CA ALA A 51 -2.08 -1.02 11.31
C ALA A 51 -1.02 -1.20 10.21
N LEU A 52 -0.84 -0.21 9.33
CA LEU A 52 0.22 -0.21 8.33
C LEU A 52 1.63 -0.29 8.93
N ASP A 53 1.89 0.39 10.05
CA ASP A 53 3.18 0.31 10.76
C ASP A 53 3.44 -1.11 11.26
N SER A 54 2.45 -1.73 11.90
CA SER A 54 2.55 -3.11 12.39
C SER A 54 2.75 -4.11 11.25
N LEU A 55 1.96 -4.00 10.18
CA LEU A 55 2.03 -4.88 9.01
C LEU A 55 3.38 -4.76 8.31
N CYS A 56 3.84 -3.54 8.05
CA CYS A 56 5.10 -3.31 7.34
C CYS A 56 6.33 -3.53 8.21
N ALA A 57 6.22 -3.54 9.54
CA ALA A 57 7.29 -3.99 10.42
C ALA A 57 7.49 -5.52 10.37
N GLN A 58 6.41 -6.28 10.08
CA GLN A 58 6.46 -7.75 9.97
C GLN A 58 6.97 -8.21 8.61
N MET A 59 6.52 -7.57 7.52
CA MET A 59 6.89 -7.90 6.14
C MET A 59 7.03 -6.63 5.31
N ASP A 60 8.21 -6.01 5.38
CA ASP A 60 8.44 -4.66 4.84
C ASP A 60 8.55 -4.59 3.31
N GLY A 61 8.69 -5.74 2.65
CA GLY A 61 8.81 -5.89 1.20
C GLY A 61 7.52 -6.28 0.49
N MET A 62 6.38 -6.32 1.19
CA MET A 62 5.07 -6.53 0.55
C MET A 62 4.76 -5.38 -0.42
N PRO A 63 4.06 -5.63 -1.55
CA PRO A 63 3.72 -4.59 -2.52
C PRO A 63 3.11 -3.33 -1.89
N GLY A 64 2.12 -3.46 -1.00
CA GLY A 64 1.51 -2.32 -0.32
C GLY A 64 2.48 -1.55 0.61
N CYS A 65 3.44 -2.23 1.24
CA CYS A 65 4.47 -1.59 2.07
C CYS A 65 5.51 -0.85 1.22
N SER A 66 5.87 -1.38 0.06
CA SER A 66 6.74 -0.69 -0.89
C SER A 66 6.08 0.57 -1.45
N ILE A 67 4.78 0.51 -1.79
CA ILE A 67 3.99 1.69 -2.20
C ILE A 67 3.98 2.73 -1.07
N ARG A 68 3.72 2.31 0.17
CA ARG A 68 3.76 3.20 1.34
C ARG A 68 5.11 3.90 1.50
N LYS A 69 6.22 3.18 1.34
CA LYS A 69 7.58 3.76 1.40
C LYS A 69 7.77 4.84 0.33
N GLN A 70 7.23 4.65 -0.87
CA GLN A 70 7.28 5.66 -1.92
C GLN A 70 6.41 6.87 -1.63
N CYS A 71 5.21 6.68 -1.09
CA CYS A 71 4.36 7.77 -0.64
C CYS A 71 5.03 8.64 0.45
N ALA A 72 5.88 8.04 1.28
CA ALA A 72 6.62 8.74 2.32
C ALA A 72 7.96 9.36 1.85
N ALA A 73 8.37 9.12 0.60
CA ALA A 73 9.66 9.61 0.11
C ALA A 73 9.65 11.14 -0.04
N ALA A 74 10.62 11.81 0.58
CA ALA A 74 10.73 13.28 0.59
C ALA A 74 11.00 13.91 -0.79
N ASN A 75 11.31 13.10 -1.81
CA ASN A 75 11.55 13.58 -3.17
C ASN A 75 10.28 13.45 -4.01
N PRO A 76 9.64 14.55 -4.44
CA PRO A 76 8.44 14.52 -5.27
C PRO A 76 8.61 13.76 -6.60
N ALA A 77 9.85 13.70 -7.12
CA ALA A 77 10.16 12.93 -8.33
C ALA A 77 10.22 11.41 -8.08
N ALA A 78 10.42 10.98 -6.83
CA ALA A 78 10.36 9.58 -6.42
C ALA A 78 8.95 9.19 -5.89
N ALA A 79 8.20 10.14 -5.34
CA ALA A 79 6.83 9.99 -4.87
C ALA A 79 5.80 10.09 -6.02
N ALA A 80 6.03 9.35 -7.11
CA ALA A 80 5.14 9.28 -8.26
C ALA A 80 4.01 8.24 -8.08
N ILE A 81 3.45 8.13 -6.87
CA ILE A 81 2.22 7.38 -6.66
C ILE A 81 1.07 8.38 -6.84
N PRO A 82 0.20 8.20 -7.84
CA PRO A 82 -0.86 9.16 -8.10
C PRO A 82 -1.88 9.18 -6.95
N ASP A 83 -2.52 10.33 -6.74
CA ASP A 83 -3.69 10.39 -5.88
C ASP A 83 -4.81 9.48 -6.41
N PRO A 84 -5.57 8.81 -5.53
CA PRO A 84 -5.57 8.96 -4.07
C PRO A 84 -4.75 7.88 -3.32
N TYR A 85 -3.85 7.16 -3.99
CA TYR A 85 -3.31 5.90 -3.46
C TYR A 85 -2.30 6.04 -2.33
N CYS A 86 -1.91 7.26 -1.97
CA CYS A 86 -1.11 7.53 -0.77
C CYS A 86 -1.94 7.76 0.50
N ASN A 87 -3.27 7.71 0.42
CA ASN A 87 -4.11 7.79 1.61
C ASN A 87 -3.93 6.52 2.49
N PRO A 88 -3.85 6.64 3.83
CA PRO A 88 -3.69 5.48 4.72
C PRO A 88 -4.72 4.37 4.51
N MET A 89 -5.97 4.71 4.18
CA MET A 89 -7.00 3.71 3.91
C MET A 89 -6.79 2.97 2.59
N SER A 90 -6.34 3.67 1.54
CA SER A 90 -6.00 3.06 0.25
C SER A 90 -4.80 2.10 0.40
N LEU A 91 -3.74 2.54 1.08
CA LEU A 91 -2.57 1.70 1.38
C LEU A 91 -2.93 0.49 2.24
N LEU A 92 -3.83 0.66 3.21
CA LEU A 92 -4.32 -0.46 4.02
C LEU A 92 -5.17 -1.43 3.19
N ALA A 93 -5.94 -0.92 2.23
CA ALA A 93 -6.67 -1.74 1.28
C ALA A 93 -5.72 -2.57 0.39
N ASP A 94 -4.63 -1.98 -0.10
CA ASP A 94 -3.61 -2.71 -0.88
C ASP A 94 -3.08 -3.95 -0.15
N ILE A 95 -2.95 -3.90 1.18
CA ILE A 95 -2.52 -5.05 1.96
C ILE A 95 -3.71 -5.93 2.34
N CYS A 96 -4.74 -5.37 2.97
CA CYS A 96 -5.79 -6.13 3.64
C CYS A 96 -6.95 -6.56 2.73
N HIS A 97 -7.15 -5.89 1.60
CA HIS A 97 -8.12 -6.29 0.58
C HIS A 97 -7.48 -7.22 -0.44
N VAL A 98 -6.31 -6.83 -0.98
CA VAL A 98 -5.69 -7.49 -2.14
C VAL A 98 -4.79 -8.65 -1.74
N ASP A 99 -3.91 -8.48 -0.74
CA ASP A 99 -2.78 -9.39 -0.52
C ASP A 99 -2.97 -10.36 0.66
N MET A 100 -3.07 -9.83 1.89
CA MET A 100 -3.03 -10.60 3.14
C MET A 100 -4.20 -10.29 4.09
N PRO A 101 -5.45 -10.57 3.69
CA PRO A 101 -6.65 -10.27 4.50
C PRO A 101 -6.70 -10.99 5.85
N THR A 102 -5.92 -12.06 6.04
CA THR A 102 -5.95 -12.89 7.24
C THR A 102 -5.02 -12.42 8.35
N MET A 103 -4.20 -11.39 8.11
CA MET A 103 -3.32 -10.82 9.13
C MET A 103 -4.12 -10.20 10.27
N ALA A 104 -3.58 -10.29 11.49
CA ALA A 104 -4.26 -9.81 12.68
C ALA A 104 -4.64 -8.32 12.59
N ASP A 105 -3.72 -7.49 12.08
CA ASP A 105 -3.90 -6.04 11.92
C ASP A 105 -4.84 -5.68 10.76
N CYS A 106 -5.15 -6.64 9.88
CA CYS A 106 -6.15 -6.47 8.83
C CYS A 106 -7.58 -6.73 9.31
N LYS A 107 -7.78 -7.31 10.51
CA LYS A 107 -9.12 -7.65 11.02
C LYS A 107 -10.08 -6.47 11.04
N PRO A 108 -9.72 -5.26 11.53
CA PRO A 108 -10.63 -4.12 11.54
C PRO A 108 -11.02 -3.66 10.13
N TYR A 109 -10.08 -3.70 9.18
CA TYR A 109 -10.36 -3.40 7.78
C TYR A 109 -11.30 -4.45 7.19
N VAL A 110 -11.00 -5.74 7.37
CA VAL A 110 -11.77 -6.84 6.78
C VAL A 110 -13.16 -6.96 7.39
N SER A 111 -13.36 -6.67 8.68
CA SER A 111 -14.71 -6.64 9.27
C SER A 111 -15.57 -5.52 8.71
N MET A 112 -14.95 -4.41 8.29
CA MET A 112 -15.64 -3.23 7.74
C MET A 112 -15.84 -3.34 6.22
N CYS A 113 -14.76 -3.58 5.49
CA CYS A 113 -14.69 -3.53 4.03
C CYS A 113 -14.74 -4.90 3.36
N GLY A 114 -14.47 -5.98 4.09
CA GLY A 114 -14.27 -7.30 3.51
C GLY A 114 -12.93 -7.46 2.77
N SER A 115 -12.57 -8.71 2.51
CA SER A 115 -11.48 -9.10 1.59
C SER A 115 -11.91 -8.96 0.12
N ALA A 116 -10.98 -9.15 -0.84
CA ALA A 116 -11.27 -9.22 -2.27
C ALA A 116 -12.53 -10.05 -2.63
N SER A 117 -12.71 -11.21 -2.00
CA SER A 117 -13.87 -12.09 -2.27
C SER A 117 -15.19 -11.61 -1.67
N THR A 118 -15.16 -10.71 -0.70
CA THR A 118 -16.33 -10.31 0.10
C THR A 118 -16.66 -8.82 0.03
N ALA A 119 -15.76 -7.99 -0.51
CA ALA A 119 -15.90 -6.53 -0.41
C ALA A 119 -17.11 -5.96 -1.16
N SER A 120 -17.55 -6.62 -2.23
CA SER A 120 -18.77 -6.26 -2.97
C SER A 120 -20.03 -6.24 -2.09
N THR A 121 -20.00 -6.94 -0.95
CA THR A 121 -21.11 -7.02 0.00
C THR A 121 -21.00 -6.03 1.16
N SER A 122 -19.91 -5.27 1.25
CA SER A 122 -19.73 -4.29 2.33
C SER A 122 -20.79 -3.18 2.25
N LEU A 123 -21.42 -2.89 3.39
CA LEU A 123 -22.32 -1.75 3.55
C LEU A 123 -21.61 -0.48 4.01
N ASN A 124 -20.34 -0.58 4.40
CA ASN A 124 -19.58 0.55 4.92
C ASN A 124 -19.32 1.61 3.83
N LEU A 125 -19.59 2.88 4.16
CA LEU A 125 -19.45 3.99 3.23
C LEU A 125 -17.98 4.35 2.95
N GLN A 126 -17.10 4.30 3.96
CA GLN A 126 -15.67 4.62 3.79
C GLN A 126 -15.01 3.67 2.78
N CYS A 127 -15.36 2.38 2.80
CA CYS A 127 -14.83 1.38 1.85
C CYS A 127 -15.24 1.62 0.39
N LYS A 128 -16.24 2.46 0.15
CA LYS A 128 -16.73 2.81 -1.20
C LYS A 128 -16.19 4.15 -1.69
N GLU A 129 -15.47 4.88 -0.83
CA GLU A 129 -14.86 6.14 -1.21
C GLU A 129 -13.66 5.89 -2.12
N PRO A 130 -13.46 6.70 -3.18
CA PRO A 130 -12.30 6.57 -4.05
C PRO A 130 -10.96 6.65 -3.29
N THR A 131 -10.92 7.40 -2.19
CA THR A 131 -9.73 7.56 -1.33
C THR A 131 -9.39 6.33 -0.48
N SER A 132 -10.29 5.35 -0.42
CA SER A 132 -10.08 4.07 0.26
C SER A 132 -9.89 2.91 -0.71
N ALA A 133 -9.99 3.16 -2.01
CA ALA A 133 -9.83 2.12 -3.02
C ALA A 133 -8.35 1.69 -3.09
N PRO A 134 -8.06 0.38 -3.18
CA PRO A 134 -6.71 -0.09 -3.43
C PRO A 134 -6.27 0.30 -4.85
N ILE A 135 -4.98 0.22 -5.12
CA ILE A 135 -4.40 0.35 -6.46
C ILE A 135 -4.99 -0.74 -7.36
N PRO A 136 -5.64 -0.36 -8.47
CA PRO A 136 -6.18 -1.30 -9.44
C PRO A 136 -5.13 -2.29 -9.94
N ALA A 137 -5.47 -3.58 -9.87
CA ALA A 137 -4.63 -4.69 -10.32
C ALA A 137 -3.22 -4.73 -9.69
N LEU A 138 -3.07 -4.18 -8.47
CA LEU A 138 -1.89 -4.42 -7.67
C LEU A 138 -1.70 -5.93 -7.45
N LEU A 139 -0.47 -6.41 -7.64
CA LEU A 139 -0.16 -7.80 -7.42
C LEU A 139 -0.13 -8.14 -5.93
N THR A 140 -0.52 -9.37 -5.61
CA THR A 140 -0.26 -9.95 -4.28
C THR A 140 1.22 -10.28 -4.12
N SER A 141 1.72 -10.34 -2.88
CA SER A 141 3.07 -10.81 -2.55
C SER A 141 3.34 -12.20 -3.12
N LYS A 142 2.32 -13.07 -3.08
CA LYS A 142 2.39 -14.41 -3.66
C LYS A 142 2.58 -14.38 -5.18
N ALA A 143 1.77 -13.59 -5.91
CA ALA A 143 1.87 -13.48 -7.35
C ALA A 143 3.22 -12.86 -7.78
N ALA A 144 3.65 -11.81 -7.10
CA ALA A 144 4.95 -11.18 -7.35
C ALA A 144 6.11 -12.18 -7.13
N THR A 145 6.10 -12.92 -6.02
CA THR A 145 7.11 -13.95 -5.72
C THR A 145 7.15 -15.02 -6.81
N GLN A 146 6.00 -15.52 -7.24
CA GLN A 146 5.90 -16.53 -8.31
C GLN A 146 6.44 -16.02 -9.64
N ASN A 147 6.09 -14.78 -10.01
CA ASN A 147 6.54 -14.18 -11.26
C ASN A 147 8.04 -13.89 -11.26
N ILE A 148 8.60 -13.34 -10.17
CA ILE A 148 10.05 -13.12 -10.03
C ILE A 148 10.81 -14.44 -10.13
N HIS A 149 10.40 -15.46 -9.35
CA HIS A 149 11.04 -16.78 -9.38
C HIS A 149 11.00 -17.39 -10.79
N SER A 150 9.84 -17.30 -11.46
CA SER A 150 9.66 -17.80 -12.84
C SER A 150 10.61 -17.11 -13.83
N ILE A 151 10.67 -15.77 -13.80
CA ILE A 151 11.59 -14.97 -14.64
C ILE A 151 13.04 -15.41 -14.40
N CYS A 152 13.48 -15.41 -13.14
CA CYS A 152 14.87 -15.66 -12.78
C CYS A 152 15.31 -17.12 -12.99
N THR A 153 14.36 -18.08 -12.98
CA THR A 153 14.63 -19.49 -13.31
C THR A 153 14.70 -19.71 -14.81
N GLU A 154 13.87 -19.02 -15.59
CA GLU A 154 13.89 -19.09 -17.06
C GLU A 154 15.17 -18.45 -17.62
N MET A 155 15.56 -17.29 -17.08
CA MET A 155 16.76 -16.58 -17.48
C MET A 155 17.27 -15.67 -16.35
N SER A 156 18.49 -15.94 -15.88
CA SER A 156 19.15 -15.05 -14.90
C SER A 156 19.49 -13.72 -15.55
N MET A 157 18.99 -12.63 -14.99
CA MET A 157 19.17 -11.26 -15.48
C MET A 157 19.47 -10.30 -14.31
N PRO A 158 20.03 -9.09 -14.57
CA PRO A 158 20.23 -8.09 -13.52
C PRO A 158 18.91 -7.78 -12.79
N GLY A 159 18.95 -7.78 -11.46
CA GLY A 159 17.79 -7.65 -10.58
C GLY A 159 17.36 -8.96 -9.93
N CYS A 160 17.72 -10.13 -10.48
CA CYS A 160 17.43 -11.42 -9.83
C CYS A 160 18.18 -11.59 -8.50
N GLU A 161 19.33 -10.96 -8.35
CA GLU A 161 20.11 -10.90 -7.11
C GLU A 161 19.47 -10.02 -6.03
N ALA A 162 18.59 -9.09 -6.40
CA ALA A 162 17.89 -8.24 -5.44
C ALA A 162 16.83 -9.02 -4.64
N CYS A 163 16.37 -10.16 -5.18
CA CYS A 163 15.34 -10.97 -4.57
C CYS A 163 15.58 -12.48 -4.79
N THR A 164 16.36 -13.10 -3.90
CA THR A 164 16.56 -14.55 -3.91
C THR A 164 15.32 -15.29 -3.41
N ILE A 165 14.58 -15.89 -4.33
CA ILE A 165 13.43 -16.76 -4.03
C ILE A 165 13.86 -18.20 -4.30
N ASN A 166 13.83 -19.04 -3.28
CA ASN A 166 14.29 -20.43 -3.39
C ASN A 166 13.17 -21.38 -3.83
N SER A 167 11.91 -20.99 -3.63
CA SER A 167 10.74 -21.77 -4.02
C SER A 167 9.61 -20.90 -4.57
N PRO A 168 8.91 -21.31 -5.64
CA PRO A 168 7.72 -20.62 -6.12
C PRO A 168 6.51 -20.76 -5.17
N THR A 169 6.61 -21.60 -4.14
CA THR A 169 5.58 -21.74 -3.10
C THR A 169 5.80 -20.80 -1.91
N ASP A 170 6.92 -20.09 -1.87
CA ASP A 170 7.14 -19.07 -0.86
C ASP A 170 6.13 -17.94 -1.08
N ILE A 171 5.43 -17.55 -0.01
CA ILE A 171 4.47 -16.42 -0.06
C ILE A 171 5.22 -15.09 0.05
N TYR A 172 6.32 -15.09 0.81
CA TYR A 172 7.18 -13.95 1.05
C TYR A 172 8.63 -14.42 1.28
N PRO A 173 9.61 -13.90 0.54
CA PRO A 173 11.02 -14.27 0.72
C PRO A 173 11.61 -13.62 1.98
N ARG A 174 12.43 -14.36 2.73
CA ARG A 174 12.95 -13.92 4.04
C ARG A 174 14.04 -12.83 3.97
N ASN A 175 14.43 -12.39 2.79
CA ASN A 175 15.61 -11.56 2.57
C ASN A 175 15.32 -10.06 2.46
N ASN A 176 14.19 -9.58 3.01
CA ASN A 176 13.74 -8.17 2.90
C ASN A 176 13.73 -7.68 1.45
N CYS A 177 13.26 -8.54 0.54
CA CYS A 177 13.12 -8.20 -0.86
C CYS A 177 11.90 -7.30 -1.06
N ASP A 178 12.11 -6.16 -1.72
CA ASP A 178 11.02 -5.35 -2.26
C ASP A 178 10.45 -6.05 -3.50
N LEU A 179 9.35 -6.79 -3.29
CA LEU A 179 8.77 -7.65 -4.31
C LEU A 179 8.32 -6.87 -5.55
N ILE A 180 7.57 -5.78 -5.35
CA ILE A 180 7.05 -5.01 -6.47
C ILE A 180 8.14 -4.23 -7.20
N ALA A 181 9.13 -3.68 -6.47
CA ALA A 181 10.26 -3.00 -7.10
C ALA A 181 11.11 -3.95 -7.94
N THR A 182 11.43 -5.13 -7.39
CA THR A 182 12.20 -6.16 -8.11
C THR A 182 11.43 -6.63 -9.35
N TYR A 183 10.16 -6.97 -9.20
CA TYR A 183 9.34 -7.44 -10.31
C TYR A 183 9.22 -6.38 -11.41
N ALA A 184 9.00 -5.11 -11.04
CA ALA A 184 8.98 -4.00 -11.98
C ALA A 184 10.33 -3.81 -12.69
N LEU A 185 11.46 -3.92 -11.97
CA LEU A 185 12.80 -3.84 -12.56
C LEU A 185 12.99 -4.91 -13.65
N LEU A 186 12.65 -6.16 -13.34
CA LEU A 186 12.76 -7.28 -14.28
C LEU A 186 11.86 -7.06 -15.51
N CYS A 187 10.61 -6.65 -15.29
CA CYS A 187 9.67 -6.42 -16.39
C CYS A 187 9.99 -5.17 -17.22
N LYS A 188 10.62 -4.14 -16.66
CA LYS A 188 11.12 -3.02 -17.46
C LYS A 188 12.27 -3.43 -18.38
N ALA A 189 13.14 -4.33 -17.91
CA ALA A 189 14.25 -4.83 -18.71
C ALA A 189 13.79 -5.77 -19.84
N MET A 190 12.75 -6.59 -19.62
CA MET A 190 12.15 -7.45 -20.64
C MET A 190 10.61 -7.45 -20.58
N PRO A 191 9.94 -6.40 -21.10
CA PRO A 191 8.49 -6.23 -20.92
C PRO A 191 7.65 -7.30 -21.60
N ASP A 192 8.18 -7.96 -22.63
CA ASP A 192 7.45 -8.96 -23.41
C ASP A 192 7.55 -10.38 -22.85
N MET A 193 8.18 -10.56 -21.69
CA MET A 193 8.08 -11.82 -20.95
C MET A 193 6.63 -12.09 -20.56
N LYS A 194 6.19 -13.35 -20.70
CA LYS A 194 4.81 -13.75 -20.38
C LYS A 194 4.47 -13.49 -18.92
N GLN A 195 5.45 -13.65 -18.05
CA GLN A 195 5.38 -13.41 -16.61
C GLN A 195 5.02 -11.95 -16.30
N CYS A 196 5.32 -11.00 -17.18
CA CYS A 196 5.07 -9.56 -16.98
C CYS A 196 3.65 -9.10 -17.31
N ALA A 197 2.72 -10.02 -17.60
CA ALA A 197 1.33 -9.69 -17.93
C ALA A 197 0.61 -8.95 -16.78
N ASP A 198 0.82 -9.38 -15.54
CA ASP A 198 0.22 -8.73 -14.37
C ASP A 198 0.79 -7.33 -14.13
N TRP A 199 2.11 -7.15 -14.32
CA TRP A 199 2.74 -5.83 -14.24
C TRP A 199 2.18 -4.89 -15.30
N LYS A 200 2.06 -5.36 -16.56
CA LYS A 200 1.41 -4.60 -17.64
C LYS A 200 -0.03 -4.21 -17.29
N THR A 201 -0.78 -5.13 -16.68
CA THR A 201 -2.18 -4.89 -16.27
C THR A 201 -2.27 -3.82 -15.18
N MET A 202 -1.45 -3.93 -14.13
CA MET A 202 -1.34 -2.92 -13.07
C MET A 202 -0.98 -1.54 -13.65
N CYS A 203 0.00 -1.49 -14.54
CA CYS A 203 0.46 -0.26 -15.16
C CYS A 203 -0.54 0.38 -16.12
N ALA A 204 -1.32 -0.42 -16.83
CA ALA A 204 -2.42 0.07 -17.66
C ALA A 204 -3.58 0.60 -16.81
N ALA A 205 -3.88 -0.07 -15.68
CA ALA A 205 -4.97 0.30 -14.80
C ALA A 205 -4.65 1.54 -13.93
N THR A 206 -3.37 1.78 -13.63
CA THR A 206 -2.91 2.92 -12.84
C THR A 206 -1.75 3.64 -13.53
N PRO A 207 -2.03 4.41 -14.60
CA PRO A 207 -1.01 5.19 -15.29
C PRO A 207 -0.32 6.17 -14.33
N GLY A 208 1.00 6.30 -14.46
CA GLY A 208 1.79 7.22 -13.65
C GLY A 208 2.40 6.62 -12.39
N LEU A 209 2.08 5.37 -12.02
CA LEU A 209 2.86 4.64 -11.00
C LEU A 209 4.34 4.62 -11.39
N SER A 210 5.21 4.99 -10.44
CA SER A 210 6.68 4.96 -10.60
C SER A 210 7.21 3.61 -11.11
N TYR A 211 6.57 2.50 -10.72
CA TYR A 211 6.90 1.14 -11.13
C TYR A 211 6.62 0.84 -12.61
N CYS A 212 5.93 1.75 -13.31
CA CYS A 212 5.48 1.58 -14.68
C CYS A 212 6.25 2.43 -15.70
N SER A 213 7.08 3.37 -15.24
CA SER A 213 7.88 4.22 -16.12
C SER A 213 9.02 3.43 -16.74
N SER A 214 9.04 3.34 -18.07
CA SER A 214 10.01 2.56 -18.86
C SER A 214 11.36 3.25 -19.11
N SER A 215 11.62 4.39 -18.45
CA SER A 215 12.79 5.23 -18.78
C SER A 215 13.16 6.22 -17.66
N SER A 216 13.91 5.74 -16.68
CA SER A 216 14.80 6.57 -15.87
C SER A 216 16.24 6.42 -16.41
N SER A 217 17.06 7.48 -16.28
CA SER A 217 18.48 7.45 -16.68
C SER A 217 19.34 6.46 -15.87
N THR A 218 18.75 5.86 -14.83
CA THR A 218 19.30 4.81 -13.97
C THR A 218 18.87 3.40 -14.37
N ASP A 219 17.93 3.24 -15.31
CA ASP A 219 17.54 1.91 -15.77
C ASP A 219 18.67 1.27 -16.60
N PRO A 220 18.91 -0.04 -16.45
CA PRO A 220 19.87 -0.74 -17.29
C PRO A 220 19.49 -0.56 -18.77
N PRO A 221 20.47 -0.35 -19.67
CA PRO A 221 20.19 -0.07 -21.07
C PRO A 221 19.37 -1.21 -21.67
N VAL A 222 18.29 -0.85 -22.37
CA VAL A 222 17.44 -1.82 -23.09
C VAL A 222 18.33 -2.65 -24.01
N MET A 223 18.40 -3.96 -23.77
CA MET A 223 19.18 -4.87 -24.59
C MET A 223 18.54 -4.99 -25.97
N LYS A 224 19.10 -4.29 -26.96
CA LYS A 224 18.74 -4.48 -28.37
C LYS A 224 19.33 -5.81 -28.84
N MET A 225 18.48 -6.84 -28.92
CA MET A 225 18.83 -8.10 -29.57
C MET A 225 19.01 -7.85 -31.07
N PHE A 226 20.25 -7.79 -31.54
CA PHE A 226 20.55 -7.71 -32.97
C PHE A 226 20.40 -9.11 -33.58
N PHE A 227 19.26 -9.37 -34.22
CA PHE A 227 19.12 -10.58 -35.02
C PHE A 227 19.99 -10.46 -36.26
N HIS A 228 21.10 -11.19 -36.28
CA HIS A 228 21.88 -11.39 -37.48
C HIS A 228 21.07 -12.25 -38.44
N THR A 229 20.35 -11.62 -39.38
CA THR A 229 19.80 -12.31 -40.55
C THR A 229 20.94 -12.71 -41.46
N GLY A 230 21.63 -13.80 -41.12
CA GLY A 230 22.59 -14.44 -42.01
C GLY A 230 21.86 -14.90 -43.26
N LYS A 231 22.26 -14.36 -44.42
CA LYS A 231 21.86 -14.91 -45.72
C LYS A 231 22.46 -16.30 -45.83
N SER A 232 21.60 -17.32 -45.82
CA SER A 232 21.94 -18.66 -46.31
C SER A 232 22.04 -18.66 -47.83
#